data_AF-A0A5Z1F5T8-F1
#
_entry.id   AF-A0A5Z1F5T8-F1
#
_cell.length_a   1.000
_cell.length_b   1.000
_cell.length_c   1.000
_cell.angle_alpha   90.00
_cell.angle_beta   90.00
_cell.angle_gamma   90.00
#
_symmetry.space_group_name_H-M   'P 1'
#
loop_
_entity.id
_entity.type
_entity.pdbx_description
1 polymer ?
#
loop_
_entity_poly.entity_id
_entity_poly.type
_entity_poly.pdbx_seq_one_letter_code
_entity_poly.pdbx_strand_id
1 'polypeptide(L)'
;MKTQMNYAKEGIFTKEMQIIAQKENLSKDFLLENIACGKIIIPANINHKSLDPNGIGFGLRTKVNVNLGVSNDCVDYSEEMKKVELAHKFDIEAIMDLSNYGKTSRFRDELVNVSKAMIGTVPVYDAVGFLEKDLKQIGAKDFLDVVYHHAKSGVDFMTIHAGINSRAAHIFKQSKRLTNIVSRGGSVLYAWMMMKDAENPFFEYYDDLLDICLKYDVTLSLGDALRPGSTHDASDGAQISELIELSLLTQRAWDVGVQVMIEGPGHMAINEIEANMQLEKRLCKGAPFYVLGPLVTDIGAGYDHISGAIGGAVAAASGADMLCYVTPAEHLRLPNLEDVREGIVATKIAAHAGDIAKLPKERARDDEMSKARQEIDWEKMFKLAIDGEKAKKMFNERRPDDLNSCSMCGKMCAMNTMNQILKGEDVSLA
;
A
#
# COMPACT_ATOMS: atom_id res chain seq x y z
N MET A 1 13.79 23.34 -5.71
CA MET A 1 12.53 22.78 -6.25
C MET A 1 11.51 22.85 -5.13
N LYS A 2 10.23 23.10 -5.44
CA LYS A 2 9.15 23.03 -4.43
C LYS A 2 8.55 21.63 -4.43
N THR A 3 7.83 21.28 -3.37
CA THR A 3 7.03 20.06 -3.30
C THR A 3 5.75 20.20 -4.13
N GLN A 4 5.12 19.09 -4.51
CA GLN A 4 3.82 19.11 -5.20
C GLN A 4 2.75 19.86 -4.40
N MET A 5 2.75 19.74 -3.06
CA MET A 5 1.84 20.49 -2.19
C MET A 5 2.05 22.01 -2.31
N ASN A 6 3.31 22.47 -2.32
CA ASN A 6 3.62 23.89 -2.44
C ASN A 6 3.30 24.43 -3.84
N TYR A 7 3.54 23.65 -4.91
CA TYR A 7 3.06 24.03 -6.25
C TYR A 7 1.54 24.16 -6.29
N ALA A 8 0.81 23.23 -5.66
CA ALA A 8 -0.65 23.27 -5.62
C ALA A 8 -1.18 24.49 -4.86
N LYS A 9 -0.60 24.82 -3.70
CA LYS A 9 -0.92 26.03 -2.92
C LYS A 9 -0.72 27.33 -3.72
N GLU A 10 0.21 27.32 -4.67
CA GLU A 10 0.48 28.44 -5.58
C GLU A 10 -0.35 28.41 -6.88
N GLY A 11 -1.22 27.42 -7.05
CA GLY A 11 -2.04 27.24 -8.25
C GLY A 11 -1.26 26.77 -9.48
N ILE A 12 -0.03 26.26 -9.28
CA ILE A 12 0.84 25.77 -10.35
C ILE A 12 0.50 24.30 -10.66
N PHE A 13 0.06 24.04 -11.88
CA PHE A 13 -0.32 22.70 -12.33
C PHE A 13 0.86 22.00 -13.01
N THR A 14 1.55 21.17 -12.23
CA THR A 14 2.78 20.48 -12.61
C THR A 14 2.52 19.37 -13.64
N LYS A 15 3.58 18.80 -14.21
CA LYS A 15 3.49 17.68 -15.14
C LYS A 15 2.92 16.43 -14.44
N GLU A 16 3.33 16.20 -13.20
CA GLU A 16 2.85 15.06 -12.40
C GLU A 16 1.34 15.15 -12.16
N MET A 17 0.83 16.35 -11.83
CA MET A 17 -0.60 16.58 -11.68
C MET A 17 -1.39 16.39 -12.99
N GLN A 18 -0.81 16.77 -14.14
CA GLN A 18 -1.43 16.54 -15.47
C GLN A 18 -1.58 15.06 -15.78
N ILE A 19 -0.55 14.25 -15.48
CA ILE A 19 -0.58 12.80 -15.67
C ILE A 19 -1.68 12.16 -14.83
N ILE A 20 -1.79 12.54 -13.56
CA ILE A 20 -2.81 12.01 -12.65
C ILE A 20 -4.22 12.44 -13.08
N ALA A 21 -4.40 13.69 -13.52
CA ALA A 21 -5.67 14.18 -14.06
C ALA A 21 -6.17 13.29 -15.21
N GLN A 22 -5.26 12.85 -16.09
CA GLN A 22 -5.59 11.96 -17.20
C GLN A 22 -5.88 10.54 -16.72
N LYS A 23 -5.01 9.96 -15.88
CA LYS A 23 -5.17 8.59 -15.34
C LYS A 23 -6.48 8.40 -14.58
N GLU A 24 -6.90 9.41 -13.83
CA GLU A 24 -8.07 9.34 -12.94
C GLU A 24 -9.30 10.03 -13.54
N ASN A 25 -9.18 10.66 -14.71
CA ASN A 25 -10.22 11.47 -15.36
C ASN A 25 -10.79 12.55 -14.42
N LEU A 26 -9.90 13.40 -13.89
CA LEU A 26 -10.22 14.47 -12.93
C LEU A 26 -9.86 15.84 -13.48
N SER A 27 -10.53 16.88 -12.99
CA SER A 27 -10.24 18.27 -13.40
C SER A 27 -8.98 18.81 -12.72
N LYS A 28 -8.35 19.80 -13.37
CA LYS A 28 -7.23 20.56 -12.82
C LYS A 28 -7.57 21.16 -11.45
N ASP A 29 -8.72 21.81 -11.34
CA ASP A 29 -9.11 22.53 -10.13
C ASP A 29 -9.33 21.58 -8.96
N PHE A 30 -9.95 20.42 -9.20
CA PHE A 30 -10.13 19.38 -8.19
C PHE A 30 -8.79 18.89 -7.63
N LEU A 31 -7.81 18.62 -8.50
CA LEU A 31 -6.49 18.18 -8.06
C LEU A 31 -5.73 19.27 -7.31
N LEU A 32 -5.70 20.50 -7.82
CA LEU A 32 -5.00 21.60 -7.15
C LEU A 32 -5.56 21.85 -5.74
N GLU A 33 -6.89 21.89 -5.60
CA GLU A 33 -7.54 22.11 -4.30
C GLU A 33 -7.19 20.99 -3.31
N ASN A 34 -7.33 19.73 -3.72
CA ASN A 34 -7.16 18.60 -2.82
C ASN A 34 -5.68 18.27 -2.52
N ILE A 35 -4.76 18.59 -3.43
CA ILE A 35 -3.31 18.51 -3.15
C ILE A 35 -2.89 19.66 -2.22
N ALA A 36 -3.37 20.89 -2.46
CA ALA A 36 -3.00 22.04 -1.63
C ALA A 36 -3.41 21.90 -0.16
N CYS A 37 -4.55 21.22 0.10
CA CYS A 37 -5.02 20.91 1.45
C CYS A 37 -4.60 19.52 1.98
N GLY A 38 -3.78 18.78 1.23
CA GLY A 38 -3.17 17.53 1.68
C GLY A 38 -4.05 16.28 1.63
N LYS A 39 -5.25 16.38 1.04
CA LYS A 39 -6.16 15.22 0.84
C LYS A 39 -5.76 14.31 -0.30
N ILE A 40 -4.90 14.80 -1.20
CA ILE A 40 -4.24 14.04 -2.24
C ILE A 40 -2.75 14.31 -2.15
N ILE A 41 -1.94 13.26 -2.26
CA ILE A 41 -0.49 13.36 -2.38
C ILE A 41 -0.02 12.80 -3.71
N ILE A 42 1.16 13.23 -4.12
CA ILE A 42 1.91 12.70 -5.26
C ILE A 42 3.34 12.46 -4.77
N PRO A 43 3.66 11.23 -4.31
CA PRO A 43 5.04 10.83 -4.03
C PRO A 43 5.86 10.89 -5.31
N ALA A 44 6.71 11.90 -5.43
CA ALA A 44 7.48 12.17 -6.64
C ALA A 44 8.80 12.85 -6.28
N ASN A 45 9.70 12.08 -5.69
CA ASN A 45 11.01 12.62 -5.32
C ASN A 45 11.72 13.13 -6.57
N ILE A 46 12.32 14.30 -6.46
CA ILE A 46 12.98 14.99 -7.57
C ILE A 46 14.09 14.14 -8.23
N ASN A 47 14.64 13.14 -7.56
CA ASN A 47 15.69 12.27 -8.08
C ASN A 47 15.15 10.99 -8.75
N HIS A 48 13.87 10.65 -8.61
CA HIS A 48 13.28 9.47 -9.24
C HIS A 48 12.89 9.76 -10.70
N LYS A 49 13.81 9.57 -11.63
CA LYS A 49 13.63 10.00 -13.02
C LYS A 49 12.79 9.06 -13.88
N SER A 50 12.64 7.80 -13.49
CA SER A 50 11.85 6.78 -14.21
C SER A 50 10.38 6.73 -13.81
N LEU A 51 9.99 7.46 -12.75
CA LEU A 51 8.64 7.46 -12.19
C LEU A 51 7.56 7.74 -13.24
N ASP A 52 6.52 6.90 -13.23
CA ASP A 52 5.22 7.20 -13.84
C ASP A 52 4.24 7.61 -12.72
N PRO A 53 4.02 8.92 -12.48
CA PRO A 53 3.38 9.41 -11.25
C PRO A 53 1.97 8.86 -11.05
N ASN A 54 1.63 8.58 -9.79
CA ASN A 54 0.29 8.26 -9.34
C ASN A 54 -0.09 9.16 -8.15
N GLY A 55 -1.36 9.52 -8.06
CA GLY A 55 -1.89 10.25 -6.90
C GLY A 55 -2.50 9.26 -5.90
N ILE A 56 -2.43 9.59 -4.62
CA ILE A 56 -3.05 8.81 -3.53
C ILE A 56 -3.97 9.75 -2.75
N GLY A 57 -5.23 9.38 -2.54
CA GLY A 57 -6.14 10.15 -1.70
C GLY A 57 -7.55 10.32 -2.24
N PHE A 58 -8.23 11.35 -1.72
CA PHE A 58 -9.65 11.59 -1.89
C PHE A 58 -10.11 11.62 -3.36
N GLY A 59 -11.11 10.79 -3.68
CA GLY A 59 -11.74 10.75 -5.01
C GLY A 59 -10.94 10.01 -6.09
N LEU A 60 -9.78 9.44 -5.76
CA LEU A 60 -8.96 8.63 -6.64
C LEU A 60 -9.23 7.14 -6.39
N ARG A 61 -8.91 6.30 -7.38
CA ARG A 61 -8.89 4.84 -7.21
C ARG A 61 -7.89 4.43 -6.14
N THR A 62 -8.20 3.37 -5.39
CA THR A 62 -7.34 2.82 -4.35
C THR A 62 -6.04 2.29 -4.97
N LYS A 63 -4.89 2.67 -4.41
CA LYS A 63 -3.57 2.24 -4.90
C LYS A 63 -3.11 0.96 -4.22
N VAL A 64 -2.25 0.19 -4.87
CA VAL A 64 -1.70 -1.04 -4.30
C VAL A 64 -0.19 -0.90 -4.13
N ASN A 65 0.29 -1.27 -2.95
CA ASN A 65 1.71 -1.39 -2.64
C ASN A 65 2.14 -2.86 -2.54
N VAL A 66 3.33 -3.16 -3.08
CA VAL A 66 4.03 -4.43 -2.94
C VAL A 66 5.30 -4.24 -2.11
N ASN A 67 5.48 -5.04 -1.07
CA ASN A 67 6.73 -5.06 -0.30
C ASN A 67 7.71 -6.08 -0.86
N LEU A 68 8.93 -5.64 -1.10
CA LEU A 68 10.07 -6.43 -1.52
C LEU A 68 11.19 -6.32 -0.48
N GLY A 69 12.24 -7.11 -0.64
CA GLY A 69 13.48 -6.90 0.10
C GLY A 69 14.26 -8.16 0.39
N VAL A 70 15.57 -7.98 0.53
CA VAL A 70 16.50 -9.04 0.94
C VAL A 70 16.63 -9.13 2.46
N SER A 71 16.87 -10.35 2.96
CA SER A 71 17.24 -10.59 4.36
C SER A 71 18.60 -11.30 4.46
N ASN A 72 19.14 -11.40 5.67
CA ASN A 72 20.37 -12.15 5.91
C ASN A 72 20.28 -13.61 5.42
N ASP A 73 19.09 -14.20 5.49
CA ASP A 73 18.84 -15.58 5.09
C ASP A 73 18.56 -15.73 3.57
N CYS A 74 18.34 -14.62 2.84
CA CYS A 74 18.05 -14.61 1.41
C CYS A 74 18.52 -13.30 0.75
N VAL A 75 19.71 -13.33 0.13
CA VAL A 75 20.40 -12.14 -0.43
C VAL A 75 20.37 -12.11 -1.97
N ASP A 76 19.46 -12.87 -2.61
CA ASP A 76 19.45 -12.97 -4.06
C ASP A 76 18.74 -11.77 -4.71
N TYR A 77 19.51 -10.76 -5.07
CA TYR A 77 19.02 -9.58 -5.79
C TYR A 77 18.36 -9.92 -7.13
N SER A 78 18.76 -11.01 -7.79
CA SER A 78 18.16 -11.39 -9.08
C SER A 78 16.74 -11.90 -8.91
N GLU A 79 16.45 -12.59 -7.80
CA GLU A 79 15.09 -13.01 -7.45
C GLU A 79 14.21 -11.81 -7.04
N GLU A 80 14.75 -10.84 -6.30
CA GLU A 80 14.02 -9.61 -5.99
C GLU A 80 13.67 -8.80 -7.24
N MET A 81 14.59 -8.71 -8.21
CA MET A 81 14.31 -8.04 -9.49
C MET A 81 13.21 -8.75 -10.31
N LYS A 82 13.08 -10.08 -10.24
CA LYS A 82 11.93 -10.79 -10.85
C LYS A 82 10.60 -10.39 -10.22
N LYS A 83 10.59 -10.11 -8.90
CA LYS A 83 9.39 -9.61 -8.22
C LYS A 83 9.06 -8.17 -8.65
N VAL A 84 10.07 -7.33 -8.89
CA VAL A 84 9.91 -5.99 -9.49
C VAL A 84 9.28 -6.10 -10.89
N GLU A 85 9.81 -6.97 -11.75
CA GLU A 85 9.27 -7.22 -13.08
C GLU A 85 7.82 -7.70 -13.03
N LEU A 86 7.48 -8.57 -12.07
CA LEU A 86 6.12 -9.03 -11.84
C LEU A 86 5.22 -7.87 -11.39
N ALA A 87 5.67 -7.03 -10.46
CA ALA A 87 4.92 -5.85 -10.04
C ALA A 87 4.66 -4.89 -11.21
N HIS A 88 5.65 -4.67 -12.10
CA HIS A 88 5.46 -3.88 -13.32
C HIS A 88 4.48 -4.54 -14.29
N LYS A 89 4.52 -5.86 -14.46
CA LYS A 89 3.57 -6.60 -15.31
C LYS A 89 2.12 -6.43 -14.86
N PHE A 90 1.90 -6.32 -13.55
CA PHE A 90 0.58 -6.09 -12.97
C PHE A 90 0.24 -4.61 -12.82
N ASP A 91 1.04 -3.68 -13.34
CA ASP A 91 0.86 -2.24 -13.21
C ASP A 91 0.64 -1.81 -11.74
N ILE A 92 1.52 -2.27 -10.85
CA ILE A 92 1.50 -1.88 -9.43
C ILE A 92 1.97 -0.43 -9.25
N GLU A 93 1.29 0.33 -8.41
CA GLU A 93 1.54 1.77 -8.26
C GLU A 93 2.66 2.10 -7.27
N ALA A 94 2.88 1.26 -6.26
CA ALA A 94 3.94 1.43 -5.27
C ALA A 94 4.71 0.14 -4.97
N ILE A 95 6.02 0.28 -4.79
CA ILE A 95 6.92 -0.78 -4.33
C ILE A 95 7.68 -0.25 -3.12
N MET A 96 7.66 -0.99 -2.02
CA MET A 96 8.52 -0.69 -0.87
C MET A 96 9.72 -1.63 -0.84
N ASP A 97 10.92 -1.05 -0.76
CA ASP A 97 12.14 -1.78 -0.43
C ASP A 97 12.26 -1.88 1.10
N LEU A 98 12.02 -3.09 1.63
CA LEU A 98 12.13 -3.43 3.04
C LEU A 98 13.39 -4.26 3.35
N SER A 99 14.38 -4.22 2.45
CA SER A 99 15.67 -4.88 2.65
C SER A 99 16.29 -4.46 3.99
N ASN A 100 16.87 -5.41 4.71
CA ASN A 100 17.39 -5.18 6.06
C ASN A 100 18.80 -5.76 6.29
N TYR A 101 19.50 -6.11 5.22
CA TYR A 101 20.80 -6.78 5.32
C TYR A 101 21.82 -6.25 4.30
N GLY A 102 23.04 -6.02 4.79
CA GLY A 102 24.17 -5.58 3.98
C GLY A 102 24.06 -4.14 3.48
N LYS A 103 24.75 -3.84 2.37
CA LYS A 103 24.69 -2.54 1.69
C LYS A 103 23.46 -2.46 0.78
N THR A 104 22.31 -2.20 1.38
CA THR A 104 20.98 -2.06 0.74
C THR A 104 20.92 -0.95 -0.32
N SER A 105 21.81 0.05 -0.25
CA SER A 105 21.83 1.17 -1.19
C SER A 105 21.94 0.73 -2.66
N ARG A 106 22.66 -0.35 -2.96
CA ARG A 106 22.81 -0.83 -4.33
C ARG A 106 21.47 -1.22 -4.94
N PHE A 107 20.71 -2.07 -4.24
CA PHE A 107 19.41 -2.54 -4.72
C PHE A 107 18.42 -1.37 -4.80
N ARG A 108 18.39 -0.51 -3.78
CA ARG A 108 17.54 0.68 -3.77
C ARG A 108 17.83 1.62 -4.95
N ASP A 109 19.10 1.93 -5.20
CA ASP A 109 19.49 2.82 -6.30
C ASP A 109 19.13 2.19 -7.67
N GLU A 110 19.33 0.87 -7.83
CA GLU A 110 18.91 0.15 -9.04
C GLU A 110 17.39 0.19 -9.21
N LEU A 111 16.63 -0.10 -8.15
CA LEU A 111 15.17 -0.07 -8.14
C LEU A 111 14.62 1.31 -8.52
N VAL A 112 15.14 2.39 -7.93
CA VAL A 112 14.75 3.77 -8.25
C VAL A 112 15.12 4.15 -9.69
N ASN A 113 16.17 3.59 -10.27
CA ASN A 113 16.55 3.91 -11.65
C ASN A 113 15.66 3.23 -12.70
N VAL A 114 15.11 2.06 -12.40
CA VAL A 114 14.36 1.23 -13.38
C VAL A 114 12.86 1.23 -13.15
N SER A 115 12.40 1.49 -11.92
CA SER A 115 10.98 1.38 -11.59
C SER A 115 10.18 2.57 -12.08
N LYS A 116 8.97 2.29 -12.57
CA LYS A 116 7.95 3.31 -12.84
C LYS A 116 6.98 3.50 -11.68
N ALA A 117 6.93 2.56 -10.75
CA ALA A 117 6.12 2.62 -9.54
C ALA A 117 6.78 3.53 -8.51
N MET A 118 6.00 4.15 -7.63
CA MET A 118 6.51 4.92 -6.49
C MET A 118 7.36 4.02 -5.59
N ILE A 119 8.52 4.50 -5.17
CA ILE A 119 9.43 3.74 -4.30
C ILE A 119 9.31 4.24 -2.86
N GLY A 120 8.96 3.30 -1.96
CA GLY A 120 8.94 3.52 -0.53
C GLY A 120 10.05 2.79 0.21
N THR A 121 10.40 3.28 1.40
CA THR A 121 11.35 2.59 2.30
C THR A 121 10.99 2.81 3.76
N VAL A 122 11.62 2.05 4.65
CA VAL A 122 11.57 2.27 6.11
C VAL A 122 12.99 2.54 6.63
N PRO A 123 13.43 3.81 6.71
CA PRO A 123 14.83 4.16 7.03
C PRO A 123 15.39 3.55 8.31
N VAL A 124 14.54 3.25 9.30
CA VAL A 124 14.97 2.63 10.56
C VAL A 124 15.57 1.23 10.37
N TYR A 125 15.18 0.49 9.31
CA TYR A 125 15.73 -0.85 9.03
C TYR A 125 17.18 -0.74 8.61
N ASP A 126 17.48 0.22 7.75
CA ASP A 126 18.83 0.54 7.32
C ASP A 126 19.64 1.13 8.48
N ALA A 127 19.09 1.93 9.38
CA ALA A 127 19.87 2.44 10.53
C ALA A 127 20.47 1.32 11.39
N VAL A 128 19.76 0.21 11.57
CA VAL A 128 20.26 -0.95 12.34
C VAL A 128 21.25 -1.80 11.51
N GLY A 129 20.99 -2.00 10.22
CA GLY A 129 21.85 -2.83 9.35
C GLY A 129 23.10 -2.11 8.81
N PHE A 130 22.96 -0.84 8.41
CA PHE A 130 23.97 -0.02 7.75
C PHE A 130 25.06 0.48 8.69
N LEU A 131 24.71 0.79 9.94
CA LEU A 131 25.67 1.38 10.87
C LEU A 131 26.63 0.35 11.47
N GLU A 132 26.38 -0.96 11.32
CA GLU A 132 27.11 -2.05 11.99
C GLU A 132 27.30 -1.79 13.51
N LYS A 133 26.39 -1.00 14.09
CA LYS A 133 26.38 -0.56 15.48
C LYS A 133 25.30 -1.33 16.22
N ASP A 134 25.59 -1.69 17.46
CA ASP A 134 24.54 -2.07 18.41
C ASP A 134 23.55 -0.91 18.54
N LEU A 135 22.25 -1.21 18.68
CA LEU A 135 21.19 -0.22 18.86
C LEU A 135 21.52 0.79 19.96
N LYS A 136 22.19 0.36 21.05
CA LYS A 136 22.60 1.26 22.14
C LYS A 136 23.68 2.27 21.74
N GLN A 137 24.38 2.06 20.63
CA GLN A 137 25.45 2.95 20.14
C GLN A 137 24.94 3.93 19.09
N ILE A 138 23.78 3.68 18.50
CA ILE A 138 23.12 4.58 17.55
C ILE A 138 22.68 5.86 18.29
N GLY A 139 23.03 7.02 17.75
CA GLY A 139 22.57 8.33 18.21
C GLY A 139 21.32 8.79 17.45
N ALA A 140 20.58 9.77 18.00
CA ALA A 140 19.35 10.26 17.37
C ALA A 140 19.58 10.78 15.92
N LYS A 141 20.70 11.48 15.70
CA LYS A 141 21.06 12.02 14.37
C LYS A 141 21.45 10.95 13.36
N ASP A 142 21.96 9.80 13.80
CA ASP A 142 22.29 8.70 12.88
C ASP A 142 21.02 8.22 12.12
N PHE A 143 19.84 8.26 12.74
CA PHE A 143 18.58 7.92 12.07
C PHE A 143 18.21 8.94 10.96
N LEU A 144 18.43 10.23 11.20
CA LEU A 144 18.17 11.28 10.22
C LEU A 144 19.16 11.22 9.05
N ASP A 145 20.41 10.85 9.30
CA ASP A 145 21.41 10.67 8.24
C ASP A 145 20.97 9.57 7.25
N VAL A 146 20.37 8.49 7.75
CA VAL A 146 19.81 7.43 6.88
C VAL A 146 18.63 7.94 6.06
N VAL A 147 17.72 8.71 6.67
CA VAL A 147 16.61 9.37 5.95
C VAL A 147 17.15 10.25 4.82
N TYR A 148 18.16 11.06 5.10
CA TYR A 148 18.82 11.90 4.10
C TYR A 148 19.41 11.08 2.94
N HIS A 149 20.05 9.95 3.24
CA HIS A 149 20.60 9.08 2.21
C HIS A 149 19.52 8.48 1.30
N HIS A 150 18.39 8.04 1.87
CA HIS A 150 17.27 7.51 1.09
C HIS A 150 16.64 8.62 0.21
N ALA A 151 16.51 9.83 0.75
CA ALA A 151 15.95 10.97 0.02
C ALA A 151 16.85 11.33 -1.17
N LYS A 152 18.17 11.29 -0.96
CA LYS A 152 19.16 11.51 -2.00
C LYS A 152 19.13 10.41 -3.08
N SER A 153 18.89 9.15 -2.70
CA SER A 153 18.74 8.03 -3.65
C SER A 153 17.53 8.15 -4.56
N GLY A 154 16.53 8.98 -4.20
CA GLY A 154 15.31 9.16 -5.00
C GLY A 154 14.11 8.34 -4.51
N VAL A 155 14.09 7.95 -3.25
CA VAL A 155 12.90 7.34 -2.63
C VAL A 155 11.77 8.37 -2.56
N ASP A 156 10.57 8.02 -3.03
CA ASP A 156 9.42 8.91 -3.13
C ASP A 156 8.69 9.12 -1.81
N PHE A 157 8.58 8.06 -1.00
CA PHE A 157 7.97 8.14 0.32
C PHE A 157 8.72 7.31 1.36
N MET A 158 8.65 7.74 2.62
CA MET A 158 9.33 7.02 3.71
C MET A 158 8.41 6.80 4.88
N THR A 159 8.36 5.56 5.34
CA THR A 159 7.69 5.18 6.58
C THR A 159 8.52 5.67 7.77
N ILE A 160 8.02 6.70 8.44
CA ILE A 160 8.64 7.28 9.63
C ILE A 160 7.72 7.09 10.82
N HIS A 161 8.17 6.30 11.78
CA HIS A 161 7.45 5.98 13.01
C HIS A 161 7.67 7.07 14.08
N ALA A 162 7.28 8.31 13.78
CA ALA A 162 7.41 9.43 14.71
C ALA A 162 6.27 9.47 15.76
N GLY A 163 5.22 8.67 15.59
CA GLY A 163 4.04 8.65 16.48
C GLY A 163 4.26 7.97 17.83
N ILE A 164 5.19 7.01 17.91
CA ILE A 164 5.58 6.34 19.15
C ILE A 164 6.52 7.22 19.99
N ASN A 165 6.00 8.34 20.48
CA ASN A 165 6.71 9.18 21.45
C ASN A 165 6.55 8.67 22.90
N SER A 166 7.15 9.35 23.87
CA SER A 166 7.10 8.98 25.28
C SER A 166 5.67 8.80 25.83
N ARG A 167 4.70 9.59 25.34
CA ARG A 167 3.28 9.48 25.74
C ARG A 167 2.66 8.19 25.20
N ALA A 168 2.79 7.93 23.91
CA ALA A 168 2.28 6.73 23.27
C ALA A 168 2.96 5.46 23.84
N ALA A 169 4.27 5.51 24.07
CA ALA A 169 5.04 4.46 24.72
C ALA A 169 4.55 4.15 26.15
N HIS A 170 4.18 5.17 26.92
CA HIS A 170 3.60 4.99 28.25
C HIS A 170 2.23 4.27 28.19
N ILE A 171 1.37 4.68 27.27
CA ILE A 171 0.05 4.05 27.07
C ILE A 171 0.19 2.61 26.59
N PHE A 172 1.12 2.33 25.67
CA PHE A 172 1.45 0.97 25.24
C PHE A 172 1.81 0.08 26.44
N LYS A 173 2.69 0.55 27.33
CA LYS A 173 3.11 -0.21 28.52
C LYS A 173 1.94 -0.54 29.46
N GLN A 174 0.90 0.30 29.49
CA GLN A 174 -0.31 0.08 30.28
C GLN A 174 -1.33 -0.83 29.56
N SER A 175 -1.31 -0.87 28.23
CA SER A 175 -2.29 -1.60 27.41
C SER A 175 -2.17 -3.12 27.52
N LYS A 176 -0.98 -3.66 27.90
CA LYS A 176 -0.74 -5.09 28.12
C LYS A 176 -1.23 -5.98 26.97
N ARG A 177 -0.89 -5.59 25.73
CA ARG A 177 -1.28 -6.27 24.49
C ARG A 177 -0.93 -7.76 24.49
N LEU A 178 -1.73 -8.54 23.76
CA LEU A 178 -1.49 -9.95 23.51
C LEU A 178 -0.23 -10.16 22.66
N THR A 179 -0.05 -9.37 21.58
CA THR A 179 1.08 -9.53 20.64
C THR A 179 2.14 -8.43 20.73
N ASN A 180 2.10 -7.58 21.77
CA ASN A 180 3.04 -6.46 21.98
C ASN A 180 3.09 -5.49 20.77
N ILE A 181 4.29 -5.03 20.39
CA ILE A 181 4.53 -4.22 19.19
C ILE A 181 4.97 -5.15 18.07
N VAL A 182 4.14 -5.28 17.03
CA VAL A 182 4.45 -6.08 15.83
C VAL A 182 5.04 -5.27 14.68
N SER A 183 5.01 -3.93 14.77
CA SER A 183 5.77 -3.10 13.85
C SER A 183 7.26 -3.31 14.08
N ARG A 184 7.97 -3.77 13.03
CA ARG A 184 9.44 -3.89 13.10
C ARG A 184 10.08 -2.53 13.39
N GLY A 185 9.65 -1.47 12.71
CA GLY A 185 10.21 -0.14 12.90
C GLY A 185 9.83 0.46 14.25
N GLY A 186 8.58 0.25 14.66
CA GLY A 186 8.10 0.64 15.98
C GLY A 186 8.83 -0.04 17.13
N SER A 187 9.06 -1.36 17.03
CA SER A 187 9.74 -2.12 18.09
C SER A 187 11.22 -1.73 18.22
N VAL A 188 11.92 -1.48 17.10
CA VAL A 188 13.30 -0.99 17.10
C VAL A 188 13.40 0.38 17.78
N LEU A 189 12.52 1.33 17.44
CA LEU A 189 12.55 2.66 18.05
C LEU A 189 12.17 2.62 19.53
N TYR A 190 11.13 1.86 19.88
CA TYR A 190 10.75 1.68 21.29
C TYR A 190 11.91 1.09 22.10
N ALA A 191 12.58 0.05 21.59
CA ALA A 191 13.74 -0.53 22.23
C ALA A 191 14.87 0.50 22.40
N TRP A 192 15.17 1.29 21.35
CA TRP A 192 16.16 2.35 21.40
C TRP A 192 15.83 3.39 22.48
N MET A 193 14.59 3.88 22.52
CA MET A 193 14.11 4.85 23.51
C MET A 193 14.31 4.32 24.94
N MET A 194 13.93 3.06 25.20
CA MET A 194 14.06 2.45 26.52
C MET A 194 15.52 2.18 26.92
N MET A 195 16.39 1.83 25.97
CA MET A 195 17.81 1.57 26.23
C MET A 195 18.62 2.85 26.48
N LYS A 196 18.17 3.97 25.92
CA LYS A 196 18.82 5.29 26.01
C LYS A 196 18.19 6.20 27.05
N ASP A 197 16.99 5.88 27.54
CA ASP A 197 16.14 6.78 28.33
C ASP A 197 15.96 8.13 27.59
N ALA A 198 15.52 8.04 26.33
CA ALA A 198 15.43 9.16 25.40
C ALA A 198 14.08 9.19 24.66
N GLU A 199 13.71 10.36 24.14
CA GLU A 199 12.53 10.53 23.28
C GLU A 199 12.79 9.93 21.89
N ASN A 200 11.73 9.57 21.17
CA ASN A 200 11.81 9.12 19.79
C ASN A 200 12.57 10.14 18.93
N PRO A 201 13.64 9.71 18.22
CA PRO A 201 14.51 10.63 17.47
C PRO A 201 13.77 11.35 16.33
N PHE A 202 12.82 10.69 15.67
CA PHE A 202 12.03 11.33 14.62
C PHE A 202 11.00 12.31 15.17
N PHE A 203 10.54 12.11 16.42
CA PHE A 203 9.64 13.04 17.09
C PHE A 203 10.40 14.26 17.63
N GLU A 204 11.54 14.04 18.29
CA GLU A 204 12.39 15.09 18.86
C GLU A 204 12.94 16.03 17.77
N TYR A 205 13.42 15.45 16.67
CA TYR A 205 14.02 16.18 15.54
C TYR A 205 13.10 16.25 14.32
N TYR A 206 11.79 16.37 14.54
CA TYR A 206 10.81 16.35 13.45
C TYR A 206 11.01 17.50 12.45
N ASP A 207 11.44 18.67 12.89
CA ASP A 207 11.67 19.80 11.98
C ASP A 207 12.88 19.56 11.04
N ASP A 208 13.96 18.96 11.56
CA ASP A 208 15.12 18.56 10.74
C ASP A 208 14.72 17.48 9.70
N LEU A 209 13.82 16.56 10.09
CA LEU A 209 13.24 15.58 9.18
C LEU A 209 12.44 16.26 8.05
N LEU A 210 11.61 17.25 8.38
CA LEU A 210 10.81 17.98 7.40
C LEU A 210 11.69 18.74 6.40
N ASP A 211 12.81 19.31 6.85
CA ASP A 211 13.78 19.98 5.96
C ASP A 211 14.36 19.02 4.91
N ILE A 212 14.64 17.77 5.30
CA ILE A 212 15.07 16.72 4.36
C ILE A 212 13.95 16.45 3.35
N CYS A 213 12.72 16.25 3.81
CA CYS A 213 11.58 15.95 2.93
C CYS A 213 11.29 17.08 1.93
N LEU A 214 11.32 18.34 2.38
CA LEU A 214 11.13 19.52 1.54
C LEU A 214 12.17 19.64 0.43
N LYS A 215 13.43 19.33 0.75
CA LYS A 215 14.54 19.45 -0.20
C LYS A 215 14.39 18.53 -1.41
N TYR A 216 13.80 17.35 -1.22
CA TYR A 216 13.72 16.31 -2.24
C TYR A 216 12.30 15.99 -2.71
N ASP A 217 11.26 16.61 -2.14
CA ASP A 217 9.84 16.26 -2.33
C ASP A 217 9.53 14.80 -1.93
N VAL A 218 10.08 14.38 -0.79
CA VAL A 218 9.74 13.09 -0.18
C VAL A 218 8.42 13.23 0.56
N THR A 219 7.49 12.32 0.30
CA THR A 219 6.26 12.20 1.09
C THR A 219 6.54 11.45 2.39
N LEU A 220 6.08 11.98 3.51
CA LEU A 220 6.08 11.24 4.78
C LEU A 220 4.92 10.23 4.79
N SER A 221 5.26 8.96 4.92
CA SER A 221 4.32 7.93 5.35
C SER A 221 4.45 7.83 6.87
N LEU A 222 3.54 8.44 7.61
CA LEU A 222 3.60 8.43 9.07
C LEU A 222 3.21 7.04 9.58
N GLY A 223 4.23 6.28 10.02
CA GLY A 223 4.14 4.87 10.34
C GLY A 223 3.35 4.57 11.61
N ASP A 224 2.70 3.41 11.63
CA ASP A 224 1.86 2.91 12.71
C ASP A 224 2.63 1.95 13.65
N ALA A 225 3.57 2.50 14.42
CA ALA A 225 4.41 1.68 15.31
C ALA A 225 3.59 0.85 16.31
N LEU A 226 2.44 1.36 16.73
CA LEU A 226 1.50 0.74 17.64
C LEU A 226 0.29 0.17 16.89
N ARG A 227 0.43 -0.30 15.65
CA ARG A 227 -0.64 -1.10 15.02
C ARG A 227 -0.91 -2.41 15.76
N PRO A 228 -2.16 -2.93 15.70
CA PRO A 228 -2.49 -4.23 16.26
C PRO A 228 -1.91 -5.38 15.41
N GLY A 229 -1.30 -6.36 16.07
CA GLY A 229 -0.83 -7.61 15.47
C GLY A 229 -1.69 -8.83 15.80
N SER A 230 -2.86 -8.59 16.38
CA SER A 230 -3.91 -9.58 16.57
C SER A 230 -5.25 -8.87 16.59
N THR A 231 -6.31 -9.57 16.25
CA THR A 231 -7.69 -9.06 16.39
C THR A 231 -8.05 -8.69 17.83
N HIS A 232 -7.35 -9.26 18.83
CA HIS A 232 -7.53 -8.92 20.23
C HIS A 232 -7.03 -7.51 20.58
N ASP A 233 -5.95 -7.06 19.94
CA ASP A 233 -5.31 -5.78 20.22
C ASP A 233 -5.88 -4.64 19.35
N ALA A 234 -6.85 -4.94 18.49
CA ALA A 234 -7.47 -4.00 17.56
C ALA A 234 -8.18 -2.85 18.30
N SER A 235 -8.03 -1.65 17.76
CA SER A 235 -8.67 -0.42 18.24
C SER A 235 -8.34 -0.07 19.71
N ASP A 236 -7.24 -0.58 20.26
CA ASP A 236 -6.86 -0.35 21.65
C ASP A 236 -6.33 1.07 21.91
N GLY A 237 -6.11 1.39 23.20
CA GLY A 237 -5.62 2.70 23.61
C GLY A 237 -4.25 3.06 23.01
N ALA A 238 -3.38 2.08 22.78
CA ALA A 238 -2.05 2.29 22.21
C ALA A 238 -2.14 2.71 20.73
N GLN A 239 -2.96 2.02 19.94
CA GLN A 239 -3.20 2.34 18.54
C GLN A 239 -3.81 3.74 18.40
N ILE A 240 -4.87 4.02 19.15
CA ILE A 240 -5.57 5.30 19.03
C ILE A 240 -4.71 6.45 19.54
N SER A 241 -3.90 6.24 20.59
CA SER A 241 -2.97 7.27 21.07
C SER A 241 -1.94 7.64 20.00
N GLU A 242 -1.39 6.67 19.29
CA GLU A 242 -0.45 6.96 18.21
C GLU A 242 -1.15 7.72 17.08
N LEU A 243 -2.32 7.28 16.63
CA LEU A 243 -3.10 7.95 15.58
C LEU A 243 -3.35 9.43 15.90
N ILE A 244 -3.65 9.75 17.16
CA ILE A 244 -3.78 11.14 17.61
C ILE A 244 -2.46 11.90 17.41
N GLU A 245 -1.30 11.33 17.76
CA GLU A 245 -0.01 11.98 17.52
C GLU A 245 0.28 12.17 16.03
N LEU A 246 -0.02 11.16 15.20
CA LEU A 246 0.16 11.26 13.76
C LEU A 246 -0.67 12.41 13.17
N SER A 247 -1.87 12.67 13.69
CA SER A 247 -2.70 13.80 13.25
C SER A 247 -2.05 15.17 13.53
N LEU A 248 -1.35 15.30 14.66
CA LEU A 248 -0.64 16.53 15.03
C LEU A 248 0.62 16.72 14.20
N LEU A 249 1.37 15.64 13.97
CA LEU A 249 2.55 15.63 13.10
C LEU A 249 2.18 15.97 11.65
N THR A 250 1.04 15.45 11.17
CA THR A 250 0.50 15.79 9.83
C THR A 250 0.29 17.29 9.67
N GLN A 251 -0.31 17.95 10.67
CA GLN A 251 -0.49 19.41 10.59
C GLN A 251 0.86 20.14 10.51
N ARG A 252 1.83 19.75 11.35
CA ARG A 252 3.18 20.35 11.33
C ARG A 252 3.86 20.19 9.96
N ALA A 253 3.75 19.01 9.34
CA ALA A 253 4.28 18.77 8.01
C ALA A 253 3.58 19.62 6.93
N TRP A 254 2.25 19.72 6.99
CA TRP A 254 1.46 20.53 6.05
C TRP A 254 1.74 22.03 6.17
N ASP A 255 2.03 22.53 7.37
CA ASP A 255 2.35 23.95 7.61
C ASP A 255 3.60 24.38 6.83
N VAL A 256 4.57 23.48 6.64
CA VAL A 256 5.78 23.72 5.85
C VAL A 256 5.70 23.20 4.40
N GLY A 257 4.64 22.47 4.05
CA GLY A 257 4.38 21.99 2.69
C GLY A 257 4.96 20.63 2.36
N VAL A 258 5.21 19.77 3.36
CA VAL A 258 5.55 18.36 3.15
C VAL A 258 4.26 17.55 2.95
N GLN A 259 4.27 16.68 1.96
CA GLN A 259 3.16 15.75 1.68
C GLN A 259 3.14 14.62 2.71
N VAL A 260 1.95 14.22 3.15
CA VAL A 260 1.78 13.21 4.20
C VAL A 260 0.70 12.20 3.81
N MET A 261 0.97 10.92 4.06
CA MET A 261 -0.05 9.89 4.26
C MET A 261 0.13 9.25 5.64
N ILE A 262 -0.93 8.66 6.16
CA ILE A 262 -0.96 7.96 7.44
C ILE A 262 -0.91 6.46 7.18
N GLU A 263 -0.11 5.71 7.93
CA GLU A 263 -0.19 4.25 7.96
C GLU A 263 -1.20 3.78 9.01
N GLY A 264 -1.84 2.65 8.74
CA GLY A 264 -2.95 2.13 9.51
C GLY A 264 -2.94 0.62 9.70
N PRO A 265 -3.86 0.15 10.57
CA PRO A 265 -3.78 -1.14 11.24
C PRO A 265 -3.57 -2.37 10.35
N GLY A 266 -3.01 -3.39 11.01
CA GLY A 266 -2.78 -4.72 10.45
C GLY A 266 -3.91 -5.70 10.74
N HIS A 267 -4.15 -6.08 12.00
CA HIS A 267 -5.16 -7.09 12.35
C HIS A 267 -6.38 -6.47 13.01
N MET A 268 -7.58 -6.72 12.46
CA MET A 268 -8.82 -6.12 12.96
C MET A 268 -10.04 -6.97 12.60
N ALA A 269 -10.98 -7.16 13.55
CA ALA A 269 -12.25 -7.78 13.20
C ALA A 269 -13.03 -6.90 12.21
N ILE A 270 -13.77 -7.54 11.30
CA ILE A 270 -14.41 -6.85 10.16
C ILE A 270 -15.32 -5.68 10.57
N ASN A 271 -16.00 -5.79 11.73
CA ASN A 271 -16.91 -4.77 12.25
C ASN A 271 -16.20 -3.51 12.79
N GLU A 272 -14.87 -3.56 12.97
CA GLU A 272 -14.10 -2.43 13.49
C GLU A 272 -13.50 -1.56 12.37
N ILE A 273 -13.39 -2.11 11.15
CA ILE A 273 -12.63 -1.50 10.04
C ILE A 273 -13.22 -0.14 9.65
N GLU A 274 -14.52 -0.07 9.41
CA GLU A 274 -15.18 1.18 9.00
C GLU A 274 -14.98 2.28 10.03
N ALA A 275 -15.16 1.98 11.33
CA ALA A 275 -14.98 2.94 12.41
C ALA A 275 -13.54 3.48 12.45
N ASN A 276 -12.54 2.62 12.22
CA ASN A 276 -11.14 3.01 12.21
C ASN A 276 -10.81 3.92 11.01
N MET A 277 -11.34 3.60 9.83
CA MET A 277 -11.19 4.47 8.64
C MET A 277 -11.81 5.85 8.88
N GLN A 278 -13.03 5.91 9.43
CA GLN A 278 -13.70 7.18 9.72
C GLN A 278 -12.97 8.00 10.79
N LEU A 279 -12.40 7.33 11.80
CA LEU A 279 -11.62 7.98 12.85
C LEU A 279 -10.35 8.63 12.30
N GLU A 280 -9.58 7.91 11.47
CA GLU A 280 -8.41 8.47 10.80
C GLU A 280 -8.79 9.69 9.95
N LYS A 281 -9.78 9.54 9.06
CA LYS A 281 -10.20 10.63 8.17
C LYS A 281 -10.60 11.87 8.92
N ARG A 282 -11.23 11.70 10.10
CA ARG A 282 -11.64 12.80 10.95
C ARG A 282 -10.45 13.46 11.65
N LEU A 283 -9.58 12.68 12.29
CA LEU A 283 -8.45 13.20 13.08
C LEU A 283 -7.37 13.80 12.17
N CYS A 284 -7.00 13.09 11.12
CA CYS A 284 -5.94 13.44 10.18
C CYS A 284 -6.45 14.30 9.01
N LYS A 285 -7.65 14.89 9.14
CA LYS A 285 -8.20 15.92 8.25
C LYS A 285 -8.30 15.48 6.78
N GLY A 286 -8.53 14.19 6.56
CA GLY A 286 -8.64 13.59 5.24
C GLY A 286 -7.30 13.34 4.55
N ALA A 287 -6.18 13.34 5.28
CA ALA A 287 -4.91 12.84 4.76
C ALA A 287 -5.11 11.43 4.16
N PRO A 288 -4.36 11.05 3.12
CA PRO A 288 -4.45 9.72 2.54
C PRO A 288 -4.11 8.63 3.56
N PHE A 289 -4.88 7.54 3.55
CA PHE A 289 -4.73 6.44 4.50
C PHE A 289 -4.23 5.17 3.82
N TYR A 290 -3.13 4.64 4.35
CA TYR A 290 -2.39 3.49 3.83
C TYR A 290 -2.43 2.33 4.82
N VAL A 291 -3.14 1.24 4.50
CA VAL A 291 -3.42 0.15 5.45
C VAL A 291 -2.80 -1.19 5.02
N LEU A 292 -2.39 -2.02 5.96
CA LEU A 292 -1.83 -3.36 5.72
C LEU A 292 -2.89 -4.45 5.86
N GLY A 293 -3.49 -4.89 4.75
CA GLY A 293 -4.72 -5.69 4.80
C GLY A 293 -5.92 -4.78 5.02
N PRO A 294 -6.58 -4.75 6.20
CA PRO A 294 -6.27 -5.51 7.42
C PRO A 294 -6.68 -6.99 7.40
N LEU A 295 -6.00 -7.83 8.17
CA LEU A 295 -6.38 -9.23 8.39
C LEU A 295 -7.60 -9.30 9.31
N VAL A 296 -8.69 -9.88 8.79
CA VAL A 296 -9.98 -10.00 9.51
C VAL A 296 -10.04 -11.14 10.50
N THR A 297 -9.04 -12.02 10.46
CA THR A 297 -8.92 -13.19 11.34
C THR A 297 -7.47 -13.64 11.45
N ASP A 298 -7.09 -14.11 12.64
CA ASP A 298 -5.72 -14.53 12.97
C ASP A 298 -5.47 -16.04 12.73
N ILE A 299 -6.51 -16.81 12.40
CA ILE A 299 -6.41 -18.26 12.14
C ILE A 299 -6.15 -18.59 10.66
N GLY A 300 -5.75 -17.58 9.88
CA GLY A 300 -5.60 -17.63 8.43
C GLY A 300 -4.18 -17.91 7.92
N ALA A 301 -3.21 -18.21 8.77
CA ALA A 301 -1.80 -18.37 8.37
C ALA A 301 -1.64 -19.30 7.14
N GLY A 302 -0.89 -18.85 6.13
CA GLY A 302 -0.80 -19.50 4.81
C GLY A 302 -1.87 -19.02 3.79
N TYR A 303 -2.90 -18.34 4.28
CA TYR A 303 -4.01 -17.76 3.53
C TYR A 303 -4.28 -16.30 3.93
N ASP A 304 -3.29 -15.64 4.55
CA ASP A 304 -3.45 -14.28 5.05
C ASP A 304 -3.70 -13.26 3.93
N HIS A 305 -3.27 -13.52 2.70
CA HIS A 305 -3.69 -12.76 1.52
C HIS A 305 -5.23 -12.73 1.31
N ILE A 306 -5.95 -13.79 1.69
CA ILE A 306 -7.42 -13.84 1.63
C ILE A 306 -8.01 -13.04 2.80
N SER A 307 -7.52 -13.28 4.03
CA SER A 307 -7.93 -12.55 5.23
C SER A 307 -7.74 -11.03 5.04
N GLY A 308 -6.57 -10.65 4.54
CA GLY A 308 -6.18 -9.29 4.20
C GLY A 308 -7.00 -8.69 3.05
N ALA A 309 -7.35 -9.46 2.02
CA ALA A 309 -8.20 -8.97 0.93
C ALA A 309 -9.63 -8.67 1.38
N ILE A 310 -10.20 -9.47 2.30
CA ILE A 310 -11.52 -9.19 2.88
C ILE A 310 -11.49 -7.86 3.63
N GLY A 311 -10.52 -7.67 4.53
CA GLY A 311 -10.43 -6.43 5.28
C GLY A 311 -10.06 -5.25 4.40
N GLY A 312 -9.16 -5.43 3.43
CA GLY A 312 -8.75 -4.41 2.48
C GLY A 312 -9.88 -3.91 1.60
N ALA A 313 -10.81 -4.77 1.18
CA ALA A 313 -11.99 -4.36 0.43
C ALA A 313 -12.92 -3.48 1.28
N VAL A 314 -13.14 -3.86 2.55
CA VAL A 314 -13.94 -3.05 3.49
C VAL A 314 -13.25 -1.73 3.79
N ALA A 315 -11.93 -1.74 4.01
CA ALA A 315 -11.14 -0.55 4.26
C ALA A 315 -11.17 0.41 3.06
N ALA A 316 -10.93 -0.08 1.84
CA ALA A 316 -10.98 0.71 0.61
C ALA A 316 -12.37 1.32 0.35
N ALA A 317 -13.44 0.56 0.61
CA ALA A 317 -14.81 1.07 0.53
C ALA A 317 -15.11 2.15 1.59
N SER A 318 -14.44 2.08 2.74
CA SER A 318 -14.71 2.92 3.91
C SER A 318 -13.77 4.12 4.07
N GLY A 319 -12.71 4.22 3.25
CA GLY A 319 -11.83 5.40 3.24
C GLY A 319 -10.34 5.13 3.03
N ALA A 320 -9.87 3.89 2.93
CA ALA A 320 -8.48 3.64 2.57
C ALA A 320 -8.19 4.09 1.13
N ASP A 321 -7.02 4.71 0.95
CA ASP A 321 -6.56 5.26 -0.33
C ASP A 321 -5.43 4.43 -0.94
N MET A 322 -4.71 3.68 -0.11
CA MET A 322 -3.70 2.72 -0.53
C MET A 322 -3.77 1.46 0.33
N LEU A 323 -3.60 0.30 -0.29
CA LEU A 323 -3.53 -1.00 0.38
C LEU A 323 -2.12 -1.56 0.24
N CYS A 324 -1.48 -1.88 1.36
CA CYS A 324 -0.32 -2.74 1.36
C CYS A 324 -0.79 -4.16 1.21
N TYR A 325 -0.25 -4.86 0.22
CA TYR A 325 -0.60 -6.25 0.01
C TYR A 325 -0.23 -7.12 1.22
N VAL A 326 -0.88 -8.28 1.30
CA VAL A 326 -0.53 -9.36 2.21
C VAL A 326 -0.32 -10.59 1.34
N THR A 327 0.78 -11.32 1.57
CA THR A 327 1.10 -12.52 0.79
C THR A 327 0.63 -13.78 1.50
N PRO A 328 0.49 -14.93 0.82
CA PRO A 328 0.31 -16.22 1.48
C PRO A 328 1.43 -16.56 2.48
N ALA A 329 2.62 -15.96 2.32
CA ALA A 329 3.78 -16.21 3.16
C ALA A 329 3.80 -15.36 4.45
N GLU A 330 2.86 -14.43 4.63
CA GLU A 330 2.76 -13.61 5.83
C GLU A 330 2.76 -14.50 7.10
N HIS A 331 3.45 -14.04 8.14
CA HIS A 331 3.68 -14.78 9.40
C HIS A 331 4.47 -16.10 9.29
N LEU A 332 4.92 -16.51 8.09
CA LEU A 332 5.54 -17.82 7.88
C LEU A 332 6.98 -17.73 7.34
N ARG A 333 7.21 -16.94 6.28
CA ARG A 333 8.51 -16.85 5.61
C ARG A 333 8.58 -15.63 4.68
N LEU A 334 9.73 -15.41 4.06
CA LEU A 334 9.82 -14.47 2.93
C LEU A 334 9.01 -15.01 1.73
N PRO A 335 8.26 -14.13 1.03
CA PRO A 335 7.47 -14.51 -0.13
C PRO A 335 8.37 -14.86 -1.31
N ASN A 336 8.01 -15.91 -2.05
CA ASN A 336 8.56 -16.22 -3.36
C ASN A 336 7.75 -15.51 -4.47
N LEU A 337 8.10 -15.73 -5.73
CA LEU A 337 7.44 -15.07 -6.86
C LEU A 337 5.93 -15.38 -6.97
N GLU A 338 5.51 -16.60 -6.64
CA GLU A 338 4.09 -16.99 -6.66
C GLU A 338 3.33 -16.37 -5.49
N ASP A 339 3.94 -16.32 -4.30
CA ASP A 339 3.33 -15.63 -3.15
C ASP A 339 3.10 -14.14 -3.44
N VAL A 340 4.05 -13.50 -4.14
CA VAL A 340 3.92 -12.10 -4.61
C VAL A 340 2.78 -12.00 -5.64
N ARG A 341 2.67 -12.93 -6.59
CA ARG A 341 1.59 -12.95 -7.59
C ARG A 341 0.21 -13.04 -6.93
N GLU A 342 0.02 -13.99 -6.01
CA GLU A 342 -1.26 -14.16 -5.30
C GLU A 342 -1.59 -12.94 -4.43
N GLY A 343 -0.60 -12.39 -3.72
CA GLY A 343 -0.77 -11.17 -2.91
C GLY A 343 -1.19 -9.96 -3.77
N ILE A 344 -0.54 -9.77 -4.92
CA ILE A 344 -0.90 -8.72 -5.89
C ILE A 344 -2.34 -8.88 -6.36
N VAL A 345 -2.70 -10.07 -6.84
CA VAL A 345 -4.03 -10.32 -7.42
C VAL A 345 -5.12 -10.15 -6.37
N ALA A 346 -4.93 -10.71 -5.18
CA ALA A 346 -5.88 -10.58 -4.07
C ALA A 346 -6.09 -9.12 -3.68
N THR A 347 -5.00 -8.34 -3.59
CA THR A 347 -5.07 -6.93 -3.19
C THR A 347 -5.65 -6.04 -4.28
N LYS A 348 -5.35 -6.28 -5.57
CA LYS A 348 -5.98 -5.56 -6.69
C LYS A 348 -7.49 -5.85 -6.77
N ILE A 349 -7.92 -7.07 -6.46
CA ILE A 349 -9.35 -7.41 -6.34
C ILE A 349 -9.97 -6.61 -5.18
N ALA A 350 -9.33 -6.57 -4.02
CA ALA A 350 -9.82 -5.83 -2.85
C ALA A 350 -9.93 -4.31 -3.12
N ALA A 351 -8.89 -3.72 -3.71
CA ALA A 351 -8.86 -2.31 -4.11
C ALA A 351 -10.01 -1.99 -5.08
N HIS A 352 -10.16 -2.80 -6.15
CA HIS A 352 -11.23 -2.61 -7.13
C HIS A 352 -12.62 -2.81 -6.54
N ALA A 353 -12.81 -3.79 -5.65
CA ALA A 353 -14.08 -4.01 -4.97
C ALA A 353 -14.47 -2.81 -4.10
N GLY A 354 -13.52 -2.23 -3.37
CA GLY A 354 -13.71 -0.97 -2.65
C GLY A 354 -14.02 0.18 -3.59
N ASP A 355 -13.28 0.31 -4.69
CA ASP A 355 -13.46 1.35 -5.69
C ASP A 355 -14.85 1.33 -6.34
N ILE A 356 -15.42 0.15 -6.65
CA ILE A 356 -16.81 0.06 -7.14
C ILE A 356 -17.80 0.68 -6.14
N ALA A 357 -17.54 0.55 -4.84
CA ALA A 357 -18.41 1.09 -3.79
C ALA A 357 -18.28 2.62 -3.69
N LYS A 358 -17.06 3.18 -3.78
CA LYS A 358 -16.82 4.63 -3.64
C LYS A 358 -16.83 5.43 -4.95
N LEU A 359 -16.58 4.79 -6.10
CA LEU A 359 -16.45 5.41 -7.42
C LEU A 359 -17.36 4.68 -8.43
N PRO A 360 -18.60 5.15 -8.64
CA PRO A 360 -19.56 4.47 -9.52
C PRO A 360 -19.05 4.18 -10.95
N LYS A 361 -18.13 5.00 -11.47
CA LYS A 361 -17.51 4.83 -12.79
C LYS A 361 -16.71 3.53 -12.94
N GLU A 362 -16.17 2.99 -11.84
CA GLU A 362 -15.31 1.80 -11.89
C GLU A 362 -16.09 0.51 -12.16
N ARG A 363 -17.43 0.53 -11.99
CA ARG A 363 -18.32 -0.57 -12.35
C ARG A 363 -18.28 -0.92 -13.84
N ALA A 364 -17.93 0.03 -14.71
CA ALA A 364 -17.86 -0.19 -16.15
C ALA A 364 -16.93 -1.35 -16.54
N ARG A 365 -15.84 -1.57 -15.78
CA ARG A 365 -14.90 -2.68 -16.01
C ARG A 365 -15.54 -4.04 -15.71
N ASP A 366 -16.35 -4.13 -14.64
CA ASP A 366 -17.12 -5.34 -14.31
C ASP A 366 -18.21 -5.62 -15.32
N ASP A 367 -18.89 -4.56 -15.80
CA ASP A 367 -19.92 -4.68 -16.82
C ASP A 367 -19.32 -5.20 -18.14
N GLU A 368 -18.12 -4.74 -18.51
CA GLU A 368 -17.42 -5.23 -19.70
C GLU A 368 -17.03 -6.72 -19.57
N MET A 369 -16.50 -7.13 -18.42
CA MET A 369 -16.20 -8.53 -18.12
C MET A 369 -17.48 -9.38 -18.12
N SER A 370 -18.55 -8.88 -17.51
CA SER A 370 -19.85 -9.58 -17.43
C SER A 370 -20.49 -9.71 -18.80
N LYS A 371 -20.33 -8.70 -19.67
CA LYS A 371 -20.76 -8.76 -21.05
C LYS A 371 -19.98 -9.81 -21.84
N ALA A 372 -18.65 -9.86 -21.67
CA ALA A 372 -17.82 -10.89 -22.29
C ALA A 372 -18.20 -12.30 -21.82
N ARG A 373 -18.55 -12.49 -20.53
CA ARG A 373 -19.10 -13.75 -20.01
C ARG A 373 -20.42 -14.12 -20.67
N GLN A 374 -21.35 -13.17 -20.74
CA GLN A 374 -22.65 -13.37 -21.36
C GLN A 374 -22.52 -13.74 -22.85
N GLU A 375 -21.56 -13.14 -23.56
CA GLU A 375 -21.25 -13.45 -24.96
C GLU A 375 -20.38 -14.70 -25.14
N ILE A 376 -19.87 -15.27 -24.04
CA ILE A 376 -18.96 -16.42 -24.01
C ILE A 376 -17.67 -16.13 -24.82
N ASP A 377 -17.22 -14.88 -24.79
CA ASP A 377 -15.97 -14.44 -25.42
C ASP A 377 -14.78 -14.71 -24.48
N TRP A 378 -14.23 -15.93 -24.60
CA TRP A 378 -13.10 -16.38 -23.79
C TRP A 378 -11.87 -15.48 -23.92
N GLU A 379 -11.51 -15.07 -25.13
CA GLU A 379 -10.31 -14.25 -25.32
C GLU A 379 -10.50 -12.84 -24.75
N LYS A 380 -11.70 -12.26 -24.83
CA LYS A 380 -12.00 -10.99 -24.16
C LYS A 380 -12.01 -11.13 -22.64
N MET A 381 -12.60 -12.20 -22.09
CA MET A 381 -12.53 -12.47 -20.66
C MET A 381 -11.09 -12.58 -20.16
N PHE A 382 -10.20 -13.29 -20.87
CA PHE A 382 -8.79 -13.39 -20.49
C PHE A 382 -8.07 -12.05 -20.55
N LYS A 383 -8.35 -11.20 -21.54
CA LYS A 383 -7.76 -9.86 -21.66
C LYS A 383 -8.22 -8.91 -20.54
N LEU A 384 -9.47 -9.03 -20.10
CA LEU A 384 -10.05 -8.14 -19.08
C LEU A 384 -9.72 -8.57 -17.65
N ALA A 385 -9.40 -9.86 -17.44
CA ALA A 385 -9.09 -10.40 -16.12
C ALA A 385 -7.82 -9.75 -15.54
N ILE A 386 -7.79 -9.56 -14.21
CA ILE A 386 -6.62 -9.06 -13.49
C ILE A 386 -5.39 -9.96 -13.74
N ASP A 387 -5.59 -11.28 -13.75
CA ASP A 387 -4.59 -12.26 -14.16
C ASP A 387 -5.13 -13.14 -15.30
N GLY A 388 -5.06 -12.60 -16.51
CA GLY A 388 -5.49 -13.28 -17.73
C GLY A 388 -4.75 -14.58 -18.03
N GLU A 389 -3.48 -14.68 -17.65
CA GLU A 389 -2.68 -15.89 -17.85
C GLU A 389 -3.18 -17.04 -16.98
N LYS A 390 -3.42 -16.77 -15.69
CA LYS A 390 -3.99 -17.76 -14.77
C LYS A 390 -5.39 -18.16 -15.21
N ALA A 391 -6.24 -17.21 -15.58
CA ALA A 391 -7.59 -17.49 -16.08
C ALA A 391 -7.57 -18.40 -17.32
N LYS A 392 -6.70 -18.11 -18.30
CA LYS A 392 -6.54 -18.92 -19.52
C LYS A 392 -5.96 -20.29 -19.23
N LYS A 393 -4.98 -20.40 -18.32
CA LYS A 393 -4.41 -21.67 -17.89
C LYS A 393 -5.51 -22.56 -17.26
N MET A 394 -6.25 -22.04 -16.28
CA MET A 394 -7.31 -22.78 -15.59
C MET A 394 -8.43 -23.25 -16.55
N PHE A 395 -8.82 -22.41 -17.52
CA PHE A 395 -9.79 -22.83 -18.53
C PHE A 395 -9.26 -24.00 -19.37
N ASN A 396 -7.98 -23.99 -19.75
CA ASN A 396 -7.40 -25.02 -20.60
C ASN A 396 -7.11 -26.34 -19.85
N GLU A 397 -6.95 -26.33 -18.53
CA GLU A 397 -6.75 -27.55 -17.72
C GLU A 397 -7.92 -28.54 -17.82
N ARG A 398 -9.14 -28.04 -18.04
CA ARG A 398 -10.34 -28.85 -18.30
C ARG A 398 -11.17 -28.21 -19.40
N ARG A 399 -10.57 -27.99 -20.56
CA ARG A 399 -11.22 -27.34 -21.70
C ARG A 399 -12.39 -28.19 -22.24
N PRO A 400 -13.61 -27.61 -22.43
CA PRO A 400 -14.69 -28.32 -23.09
C PRO A 400 -14.46 -28.40 -24.60
N ASP A 401 -15.05 -29.41 -25.25
CA ASP A 401 -15.03 -29.53 -26.71
C ASP A 401 -15.87 -28.41 -27.37
N ASP A 402 -17.01 -28.06 -26.77
CA ASP A 402 -17.85 -26.93 -27.17
C ASP A 402 -17.48 -25.66 -26.38
N LEU A 403 -16.92 -24.68 -27.09
CA LEU A 403 -16.46 -23.42 -26.52
C LEU A 403 -17.60 -22.42 -26.26
N ASN A 404 -18.84 -22.75 -26.61
CA ASN A 404 -20.02 -22.00 -26.16
C ASN A 404 -20.39 -22.31 -24.70
N SER A 405 -19.48 -22.92 -23.93
CA SER A 405 -19.67 -23.24 -22.52
C SER A 405 -18.33 -23.40 -21.80
N CYS A 406 -18.38 -23.58 -20.47
CA CYS A 406 -17.25 -24.11 -19.69
C CYS A 406 -17.50 -25.57 -19.31
N SER A 407 -16.45 -26.28 -18.88
CA SER A 407 -16.55 -27.68 -18.45
C SER A 407 -17.40 -27.91 -17.20
N MET A 408 -17.80 -26.85 -16.47
CA MET A 408 -18.69 -26.98 -15.32
C MET A 408 -20.12 -27.34 -15.73
N CYS A 409 -20.64 -26.72 -16.80
CA CYS A 409 -22.04 -26.87 -17.21
C CYS A 409 -22.20 -27.58 -18.56
N GLY A 410 -21.20 -27.51 -19.46
CA GLY A 410 -21.31 -28.03 -20.81
C GLY A 410 -22.55 -27.51 -21.54
N LYS A 411 -23.32 -28.42 -22.15
CA LYS A 411 -24.58 -28.10 -22.86
C LYS A 411 -25.64 -27.42 -21.99
N MET A 412 -25.58 -27.56 -20.66
CA MET A 412 -26.49 -26.89 -19.73
C MET A 412 -26.00 -25.49 -19.32
N CYS A 413 -25.11 -24.87 -20.09
CA CYS A 413 -24.67 -23.50 -19.84
C CYS A 413 -25.86 -22.53 -19.91
N ALA A 414 -26.16 -21.88 -18.78
CA ALA A 414 -27.28 -20.95 -18.68
C ALA A 414 -27.14 -19.76 -19.63
N MET A 415 -25.94 -19.18 -19.76
CA MET A 415 -25.71 -18.04 -20.67
C MET A 415 -25.92 -18.43 -22.13
N ASN A 416 -25.38 -19.58 -22.56
CA ASN A 416 -25.56 -20.05 -23.94
C ASN A 416 -27.04 -20.35 -24.24
N THR A 417 -27.70 -21.07 -23.33
CA THR A 417 -29.12 -21.40 -23.42
C THR A 417 -29.96 -20.14 -23.60
N MET A 418 -29.75 -19.12 -22.76
CA MET A 418 -30.47 -17.86 -22.87
C MET A 418 -30.14 -17.11 -24.16
N ASN A 419 -28.89 -17.14 -24.62
CA ASN A 419 -28.49 -16.50 -25.88
C ASN A 419 -29.20 -17.11 -27.08
N GLN A 420 -29.34 -18.44 -27.13
CA GLN A 420 -30.06 -19.16 -28.18
C GLN A 420 -31.54 -18.80 -28.15
N ILE A 421 -32.19 -18.93 -26.99
CA ILE A 421 -33.63 -18.62 -26.84
C ILE A 421 -33.95 -17.17 -27.19
N LEU A 422 -33.13 -16.20 -26.77
CA LEU A 422 -33.33 -14.79 -27.10
C LEU A 422 -33.11 -14.47 -28.59
N LYS A 423 -32.39 -15.32 -29.33
CA LYS A 423 -32.27 -15.27 -30.79
C LYS A 423 -33.39 -16.01 -31.52
N GLY A 424 -34.28 -16.70 -30.80
CA GLY A 424 -35.32 -17.54 -31.37
C GLY A 424 -34.82 -18.91 -31.85
N GLU A 425 -33.68 -19.36 -31.35
CA GLU A 425 -33.09 -20.67 -31.65
C GLU A 425 -33.60 -21.73 -30.65
N ASP A 426 -33.74 -22.98 -31.10
CA ASP A 426 -34.06 -24.12 -30.23
C ASP A 426 -32.81 -24.57 -29.45
N VAL A 427 -33.01 -24.97 -28.19
CA VAL A 427 -31.92 -25.49 -27.34
C VAL A 427 -31.92 -27.02 -27.39
N SER A 428 -30.84 -27.60 -27.90
CA SER A 428 -30.62 -29.06 -27.84
C SER A 428 -29.67 -29.42 -26.71
N LEU A 429 -30.14 -30.25 -25.79
CA LEU A 429 -29.31 -30.84 -24.71
C LEU A 429 -28.78 -32.23 -25.05
N ALA A 430 -29.24 -32.83 -26.15
CA ALA A 430 -28.78 -34.12 -26.67
C ALA A 430 -27.35 -34.01 -27.17
#